data_AF-A0AAV9IQI3-F1
#
_entry.id   AF-A0AAV9IQI3-F1
#
_cell.length_a   1.000
_cell.length_b   1.000
_cell.length_c   1.000
_cell.angle_alpha   90.00
_cell.angle_beta   90.00
_cell.angle_gamma   90.00
#
_symmetry.space_group_name_H-M   'P 1'
#
loop_
_entity.id
_entity.type
_entity.pdbx_description
1 polymer ?
#
loop_
_entity_poly.entity_id
_entity_poly.type
_entity_poly.pdbx_seq_one_letter_code
_entity_poly.pdbx_strand_id
1 'polypeptide(L)'
;MVLGFQCGWGGWRCTADPSGNGMLPRETCTIRRRSLQNGRKVVAEAVSWGVIENEEWPRNLLEALVWAKESEVEAKRVRMPLPMMKSRLKAVEDVKPRRMRLPRLEAAGGGGDGDMCALIPKLGDREQPPDAIDELAIQDVAARSDKGAVLVQTSMRYSRQSYEWMRAARSRVECPVICQDIFVYPWQFYEARYYHADACVLIFKVLGARDTLYFAKAMSALGMAPIVEVHDASEMDEVMWLFRGDAGADRPGAHMLLARRAMHDLSVCLDGVETLLAPRTGRLESTRTQLLLELPAGMRADARMRRAFRQLGVTALIADA
;
A
#
# COMPACT_ATOMS: atom_id res chain seq x y z
N MET A 1 -35.37 35.71 25.34
CA MET A 1 -35.43 37.11 25.82
C MET A 1 -34.03 37.51 26.24
N VAL A 2 -33.59 38.67 25.78
CA VAL A 2 -32.20 39.16 25.75
C VAL A 2 -31.57 39.30 27.15
N LEU A 3 -30.33 38.83 27.31
CA LEU A 3 -29.37 39.28 28.32
C LEU A 3 -28.02 39.29 27.59
N GLY A 4 -27.43 40.39 27.14
CA GLY A 4 -27.26 41.68 27.80
C GLY A 4 -25.76 41.84 28.09
N PHE A 5 -24.96 42.14 27.05
CA PHE A 5 -23.55 42.52 27.22
C PHE A 5 -23.48 43.87 27.95
N GLN A 6 -22.67 43.97 29.01
CA GLN A 6 -22.12 45.25 29.47
C GLN A 6 -20.63 45.11 29.73
N CYS A 7 -19.85 45.61 28.78
CA CYS A 7 -18.48 46.04 28.99
C CYS A 7 -18.50 47.32 29.84
N GLY A 8 -17.80 47.32 30.96
CA GLY A 8 -17.52 48.51 31.76
C GLY A 8 -16.04 48.86 31.72
N TRP A 9 -15.59 49.49 30.63
CA TRP A 9 -14.36 50.30 30.67
C TRP A 9 -14.70 51.62 31.36
N GLY A 10 -14.15 51.83 32.55
CA GLY A 10 -14.19 53.13 33.24
C GLY A 10 -13.17 53.12 34.37
N GLY A 11 -12.28 54.09 34.52
CA GLY A 11 -11.96 55.26 33.75
C GLY A 11 -10.72 55.86 34.42
N TRP A 12 -9.72 56.26 33.65
CA TRP A 12 -8.61 57.02 34.20
C TRP A 12 -9.15 58.41 34.58
N ARG A 13 -9.16 58.74 35.88
CA ARG A 13 -9.28 60.13 36.33
C ARG A 13 -8.05 60.46 37.18
N CYS A 14 -7.06 61.10 36.54
CA CYS A 14 -6.13 61.96 37.24
C CYS A 14 -6.86 63.28 37.50
N THR A 15 -7.40 63.47 38.70
CA THR A 15 -7.65 64.81 39.24
C THR A 15 -6.46 65.15 40.13
N ALA A 16 -5.53 65.94 39.59
CA ALA A 16 -4.57 66.66 40.41
C ALA A 16 -5.36 67.66 41.27
N ASP A 17 -5.20 67.58 42.59
CA ASP A 17 -5.65 68.64 43.50
C ASP A 17 -4.68 69.84 43.36
N PRO A 18 -5.17 71.03 42.97
CA PRO A 18 -4.39 72.24 42.84
C PRO A 18 -4.52 73.11 44.11
N SER A 19 -4.18 72.62 45.30
CA SER A 19 -3.99 73.50 46.47
C SER A 19 -3.19 72.88 47.62
N GLY A 20 -1.92 73.29 47.69
CA GLY A 20 -1.16 73.61 48.91
C GLY A 20 -1.29 72.75 50.17
N ASN A 21 -0.20 72.01 50.45
CA ASN A 21 0.27 71.56 51.78
C ASN A 21 -0.61 70.57 52.58
N GLY A 22 -0.24 69.29 52.51
CA GLY A 22 -0.74 68.28 53.45
C GLY A 22 -0.12 66.91 53.19
N MET A 23 1.12 66.72 53.62
CA MET A 23 1.92 65.50 53.49
C MET A 23 1.21 64.27 54.10
N LEU A 24 0.77 63.31 53.27
CA LEU A 24 0.24 62.02 53.74
C LEU A 24 1.38 61.15 54.32
N PRO A 25 1.17 60.44 55.45
CA PRO A 25 2.20 59.67 56.13
C PRO A 25 2.65 58.46 55.30
N ARG A 26 3.98 58.25 55.23
CA ARG A 26 4.62 57.13 54.55
C ARG A 26 4.40 55.83 55.33
N GLU A 27 3.29 55.15 55.10
CA GLU A 27 3.17 53.75 55.50
C GLU A 27 4.19 52.92 54.70
N THR A 28 5.16 52.32 55.39
CA THR A 28 6.19 51.47 54.79
C THR A 28 5.55 50.22 54.20
N CYS A 29 5.26 50.27 52.90
CA CYS A 29 4.85 49.12 52.10
C CYS A 29 5.92 48.04 52.19
N THR A 30 5.70 47.06 53.07
CA THR A 30 6.64 45.94 53.24
C THR A 30 6.28 44.90 52.18
N ILE A 31 6.95 44.95 51.04
CA ILE A 31 6.75 43.99 49.94
C ILE A 31 7.25 42.62 50.43
N ARG A 32 6.34 41.69 50.73
CA ARG A 32 6.71 40.31 51.05
C ARG A 32 7.10 39.58 49.76
N ARG A 33 8.29 38.97 49.73
CA ARG A 33 8.66 38.04 48.65
C ARG A 33 7.93 36.71 48.85
N ARG A 34 7.26 36.23 47.80
CA ARG A 34 6.60 34.92 47.80
C ARG A 34 7.68 33.82 47.87
N SER A 35 7.53 32.83 48.76
CA SER A 35 8.37 31.61 48.68
C SER A 35 8.11 30.92 47.34
N LEU A 36 9.17 30.54 46.62
CA LEU A 36 9.08 29.85 45.33
C LEU A 36 8.41 28.48 45.41
N GLN A 37 8.22 27.93 46.62
CA GLN A 37 7.64 26.60 46.84
C GLN A 37 6.22 26.63 47.45
N ASN A 38 5.46 27.71 47.25
CA ASN A 38 4.09 27.80 47.78
C ASN A 38 3.04 27.58 46.68
N GLY A 39 2.76 26.30 46.40
CA GLY A 39 1.66 25.84 45.56
C GLY A 39 1.42 24.36 45.81
N ARG A 40 0.18 23.98 46.16
CA ARG A 40 -0.21 22.57 46.23
C ARG A 40 0.00 21.98 44.83
N LYS A 41 0.85 20.95 44.68
CA LYS A 41 1.02 20.28 43.38
C LYS A 41 -0.30 19.58 43.03
N VAL A 42 -1.03 20.14 42.07
CA VAL A 42 -2.12 19.45 41.40
C VAL A 42 -1.46 18.71 40.24
N VAL A 43 -1.47 17.37 40.29
CA VAL A 43 -1.10 16.55 39.13
C VAL A 43 -2.31 16.59 38.21
N ALA A 44 -2.24 17.38 37.15
CA ALA A 44 -3.15 17.22 36.03
C ALA A 44 -2.68 15.96 35.28
N GLU A 45 -3.41 14.86 35.48
CA GLU A 45 -3.38 13.74 34.54
C GLU A 45 -3.68 14.33 33.15
N ALA A 46 -2.82 14.05 32.18
CA ALA A 46 -2.85 14.69 30.88
C ALA A 46 -4.27 14.65 30.30
N VAL A 47 -4.89 15.82 30.11
CA VAL A 47 -6.14 15.89 29.38
C VAL A 47 -5.77 15.75 27.91
N SER A 48 -6.00 14.56 27.36
CA SER A 48 -6.00 14.35 25.92
C SER A 48 -7.38 14.73 25.39
N TRP A 49 -7.47 15.81 24.63
CA TRP A 49 -8.60 16.07 23.74
C TRP A 49 -8.15 15.76 22.32
N GLY A 50 -8.81 14.80 21.67
CA GLY A 50 -8.74 14.66 20.24
C GLY A 50 -9.57 15.75 19.60
N VAL A 51 -9.02 16.46 18.62
CA VAL A 51 -9.88 17.06 17.59
C VAL A 51 -10.59 15.88 16.94
N ILE A 52 -11.92 15.92 16.85
CA ILE A 52 -12.65 14.98 15.99
C ILE A 52 -12.28 15.39 14.57
N GLU A 53 -11.18 14.85 14.06
CA GLU A 53 -10.93 14.88 12.63
C GLU A 53 -12.05 14.06 12.00
N ASN A 54 -12.60 14.56 10.90
CA ASN A 54 -13.77 14.02 10.23
C ASN A 54 -13.39 12.72 9.48
N GLU A 55 -12.85 11.75 10.22
CA GLU A 55 -12.31 10.44 9.80
C GLU A 55 -13.19 9.29 10.32
N GLU A 56 -14.46 9.55 10.67
CA GLU A 56 -15.36 8.48 11.13
C GLU A 56 -15.63 7.42 10.05
N TRP A 57 -15.49 7.79 8.77
CA TRP A 57 -15.82 6.93 7.64
C TRP A 57 -14.76 7.01 6.53
N PRO A 58 -14.45 5.88 5.88
CA PRO A 58 -13.52 5.88 4.76
C PRO A 58 -14.13 6.64 3.57
N ARG A 59 -13.35 7.50 2.92
CA ARG A 59 -13.81 8.34 1.80
C ARG A 59 -13.98 7.55 0.51
N ASN A 60 -13.34 6.39 0.39
CA ASN A 60 -13.44 5.51 -0.75
C ASN A 60 -13.23 4.03 -0.33
N LEU A 61 -13.46 3.13 -1.28
CA LEU A 61 -13.36 1.69 -1.07
C LEU A 61 -11.95 1.23 -0.67
N LEU A 62 -10.91 1.81 -1.29
CA LEU A 62 -9.52 1.47 -0.98
C LEU A 62 -9.16 1.85 0.46
N GLU A 63 -9.55 3.03 0.91
CA GLU A 63 -9.35 3.48 2.30
C GLU A 63 -10.04 2.55 3.31
N ALA A 64 -11.27 2.13 3.00
CA ALA A 64 -12.00 1.16 3.83
C ALA A 64 -11.25 -0.18 3.95
N LEU A 65 -10.68 -0.65 2.84
CA LEU A 65 -9.90 -1.89 2.80
C LEU A 65 -8.57 -1.77 3.56
N VAL A 66 -7.90 -0.63 3.46
CA VAL A 66 -6.69 -0.33 4.24
C VAL A 66 -6.98 -0.38 5.74
N TRP A 67 -8.03 0.29 6.22
CA TRP A 67 -8.39 0.28 7.65
C TRP A 67 -8.72 -1.13 8.16
N ALA A 68 -9.47 -1.90 7.37
CA ALA A 68 -9.76 -3.30 7.70
C ALA A 68 -8.49 -4.14 7.78
N LYS A 69 -7.55 -3.91 6.84
CA LYS A 69 -6.27 -4.62 6.79
C LYS A 69 -5.36 -4.26 7.96
N GLU A 70 -5.31 -2.99 8.38
CA GLU A 70 -4.56 -2.58 9.56
C GLU A 70 -5.04 -3.31 10.81
N SER A 71 -6.37 -3.38 11.00
CA SER A 71 -6.99 -4.10 12.10
C SER A 71 -6.69 -5.61 12.07
N GLU A 72 -6.76 -6.23 10.88
CA GLU A 72 -6.42 -7.64 10.67
C GLU A 72 -4.95 -7.92 11.02
N VAL A 73 -4.04 -7.10 10.49
CA VAL A 73 -2.59 -7.28 10.67
C VAL A 73 -2.20 -7.05 12.12
N GLU A 74 -2.81 -6.09 12.81
CA GLU A 74 -2.54 -5.85 14.23
C GLU A 74 -2.96 -7.06 15.08
N ALA A 75 -4.16 -7.61 14.86
CA ALA A 75 -4.60 -8.84 15.54
C ALA A 75 -3.66 -10.02 15.28
N LYS A 76 -3.19 -10.18 14.03
CA LYS A 76 -2.21 -11.20 13.66
C LYS A 76 -0.85 -10.98 14.33
N ARG A 77 -0.36 -9.74 14.41
CA ARG A 77 0.92 -9.38 15.05
C ARG A 77 0.91 -9.63 16.55
N VAL A 78 -0.22 -9.38 17.22
CA VAL A 78 -0.40 -9.73 18.64
C VAL A 78 -0.31 -11.24 18.84
N ARG A 79 -0.96 -12.03 17.98
CA ARG A 79 -0.94 -13.50 18.06
C ARG A 79 0.40 -14.10 17.62
N MET A 80 1.08 -13.48 16.65
CA MET A 80 2.31 -13.96 16.03
C MET A 80 3.30 -12.80 15.87
N PRO A 81 3.97 -12.37 16.96
CA PRO A 81 4.95 -11.29 16.91
C PRO A 81 6.10 -11.57 15.94
N LEU A 82 6.75 -10.51 15.46
CA LEU A 82 7.82 -10.62 14.45
C LEU A 82 8.94 -11.63 14.82
N PRO A 83 9.45 -11.71 16.07
CA PRO A 83 10.45 -12.72 16.43
C PRO A 83 9.96 -14.16 16.25
N MET A 84 8.69 -14.43 16.57
CA MET A 84 8.08 -15.74 16.37
C MET A 84 7.86 -16.02 14.88
N MET A 85 7.42 -15.02 14.11
CA MET A 85 7.26 -15.15 12.67
C MET A 85 8.60 -15.45 11.97
N LYS A 86 9.68 -14.74 12.33
CA LYS A 86 11.04 -15.03 11.86
C LYS A 86 11.47 -16.45 12.21
N SER A 87 11.09 -16.95 13.39
CA SER A 87 11.39 -18.32 13.79
C SER A 87 10.61 -19.35 12.96
N ARG A 88 9.33 -19.08 12.64
CA ARG A 88 8.54 -19.91 11.72
C ARG A 88 9.11 -19.93 10.31
N LEU A 89 9.62 -18.80 9.84
CA LEU A 89 10.19 -18.69 8.51
C LEU A 89 11.36 -19.66 8.28
N LYS A 90 12.10 -20.04 9.33
CA LYS A 90 13.14 -21.07 9.27
C LYS A 90 12.63 -22.42 8.75
N ALA A 91 11.35 -22.75 8.99
CA ALA A 91 10.75 -23.99 8.50
C ALA A 91 10.60 -24.05 6.96
N VAL A 92 10.74 -22.91 6.27
CA VAL A 92 10.64 -22.82 4.80
C VAL A 92 11.86 -22.13 4.18
N GLU A 93 12.97 -22.01 4.94
CA GLU A 93 14.18 -21.31 4.51
C GLU A 93 14.83 -21.96 3.28
N ASP A 94 14.77 -23.29 3.19
CA ASP A 94 15.28 -24.06 2.05
C ASP A 94 14.52 -23.77 0.74
N VAL A 95 13.26 -23.36 0.83
CA VAL A 95 12.42 -23.07 -0.35
C VAL A 95 12.70 -21.63 -0.78
N LYS A 96 13.78 -21.41 -1.55
CA LYS A 96 14.13 -20.08 -2.06
C LYS A 96 13.03 -19.50 -2.98
N PRO A 97 12.81 -18.17 -2.96
CA PRO A 97 11.95 -17.51 -3.92
C PRO A 97 12.44 -17.76 -5.36
N ARG A 98 11.51 -18.06 -6.25
CA ARG A 98 11.75 -18.15 -7.68
C ARG A 98 11.97 -16.75 -8.22
N ARG A 99 12.95 -16.62 -9.13
CA ARG A 99 13.26 -15.32 -9.72
C ARG A 99 12.06 -14.83 -10.53
N MET A 100 11.61 -13.62 -10.21
CA MET A 100 10.61 -12.92 -11.00
C MET A 100 11.24 -12.41 -12.31
N ARG A 101 11.19 -13.23 -13.35
CA ARG A 101 11.59 -12.85 -14.70
C ARG A 101 10.57 -13.42 -15.67
N LEU A 102 9.61 -12.58 -16.03
CA LEU A 102 8.54 -12.97 -16.95
C LEU A 102 9.06 -13.01 -18.39
N PRO A 103 8.61 -13.95 -19.24
CA PRO A 103 8.84 -13.85 -20.66
C PRO A 103 8.14 -12.59 -21.20
N ARG A 104 8.64 -12.05 -22.31
CA ARG A 104 7.94 -10.95 -22.99
C ARG A 104 6.69 -11.49 -23.65
N LEU A 105 5.63 -10.69 -23.62
CA LEU A 105 4.37 -10.94 -24.29
C LEU A 105 4.61 -11.30 -25.76
N GLU A 106 4.18 -12.50 -26.14
CA GLU A 106 4.31 -12.97 -27.51
C GLU A 106 3.21 -12.35 -28.39
N ALA A 107 3.54 -12.06 -29.66
CA ALA A 107 2.63 -11.39 -30.60
C ALA A 107 1.60 -12.32 -31.25
N ALA A 108 1.44 -13.53 -30.68
CA ALA A 108 0.83 -14.74 -31.22
C ALA A 108 1.52 -15.32 -32.46
N GLY A 109 1.71 -16.64 -32.45
CA GLY A 109 2.30 -17.45 -33.49
C GLY A 109 1.53 -18.75 -33.69
N GLY A 110 0.33 -18.66 -34.23
CA GLY A 110 -0.37 -19.79 -34.88
C GLY A 110 -1.42 -20.52 -34.03
N GLY A 111 -2.67 -20.07 -34.12
CA GLY A 111 -3.90 -20.89 -34.18
C GLY A 111 -4.25 -21.92 -33.09
N GLY A 112 -3.41 -22.16 -32.09
CA GLY A 112 -3.66 -23.09 -31.00
C GLY A 112 -3.83 -22.37 -29.67
N ASP A 113 -4.65 -22.93 -28.79
CA ASP A 113 -4.89 -22.49 -27.40
C ASP A 113 -3.61 -22.41 -26.51
N GLY A 114 -2.42 -22.68 -27.07
CA GLY A 114 -1.12 -22.76 -26.38
C GLY A 114 -0.27 -21.48 -26.41
N ASP A 115 -0.79 -20.34 -26.86
CA ASP A 115 -0.04 -19.07 -27.02
C ASP A 115 0.02 -18.24 -25.70
N MET A 116 0.33 -18.88 -24.56
CA MET A 116 0.18 -18.32 -23.21
C MET A 116 1.49 -17.86 -22.56
N CYS A 117 2.50 -17.52 -23.37
CA CYS A 117 3.72 -16.90 -22.86
C CYS A 117 3.42 -15.46 -22.41
N ALA A 118 3.35 -15.24 -21.09
CA ALA A 118 3.11 -13.96 -20.40
C ALA A 118 1.65 -13.60 -20.06
N LEU A 119 0.74 -14.57 -20.01
CA LEU A 119 -0.50 -14.44 -19.24
C LEU A 119 -0.26 -14.89 -17.80
N ILE A 120 -0.68 -14.08 -16.85
CA ILE A 120 -0.63 -14.35 -15.41
C ILE A 120 -2.07 -14.60 -14.97
N PRO A 121 -2.47 -15.88 -14.79
CA PRO A 121 -3.78 -16.20 -14.26
C PRO A 121 -3.92 -15.66 -12.83
N LYS A 122 -5.03 -14.96 -12.59
CA LYS A 122 -5.44 -14.40 -11.32
C LYS A 122 -6.39 -15.34 -10.60
N LEU A 123 -6.06 -15.66 -9.35
CA LEU A 123 -6.87 -16.47 -8.44
C LEU A 123 -7.43 -15.59 -7.32
N GLY A 124 -8.71 -15.75 -6.99
CA GLY A 124 -9.33 -15.08 -5.83
C GLY A 124 -10.10 -13.78 -6.10
N ASP A 125 -10.50 -13.52 -7.35
CA ASP A 125 -11.36 -12.37 -7.72
C ASP A 125 -12.87 -12.69 -7.69
N ARG A 126 -13.25 -13.93 -7.34
CA ARG A 126 -14.65 -14.36 -7.24
C ARG A 126 -15.15 -14.22 -5.80
N GLU A 127 -16.37 -13.72 -5.63
CA GLU A 127 -17.10 -13.82 -4.36
C GLU A 127 -17.41 -15.30 -4.08
N GLN A 128 -16.47 -15.98 -3.42
CA GLN A 128 -16.60 -17.40 -3.06
C GLN A 128 -16.64 -17.58 -1.54
N PRO A 129 -17.49 -18.50 -1.04
CA PRO A 129 -17.57 -18.81 0.38
C PRO A 129 -16.25 -19.40 0.93
N PRO A 130 -16.00 -19.31 2.24
CA PRO A 130 -14.65 -19.17 2.80
C PRO A 130 -13.80 -20.44 2.90
N ASP A 131 -14.33 -21.64 2.65
CA ASP A 131 -13.79 -22.83 3.33
C ASP A 131 -13.36 -23.98 2.42
N ALA A 132 -13.41 -23.83 1.09
CA ALA A 132 -12.90 -24.85 0.17
C ALA A 132 -11.89 -24.24 -0.81
N ILE A 133 -10.66 -24.75 -0.77
CA ILE A 133 -9.71 -24.53 -1.86
C ILE A 133 -10.31 -25.19 -3.10
N ASP A 134 -10.62 -24.39 -4.12
CA ASP A 134 -11.12 -24.89 -5.39
C ASP A 134 -9.95 -25.52 -6.16
N GLU A 135 -9.85 -26.85 -6.05
CA GLU A 135 -8.80 -27.60 -6.72
C GLU A 135 -8.85 -27.46 -8.24
N LEU A 136 -10.04 -27.28 -8.83
CA LEU A 136 -10.19 -27.09 -10.28
C LEU A 136 -9.65 -25.72 -10.67
N ALA A 137 -9.92 -24.68 -9.87
CA ALA A 137 -9.34 -23.35 -10.11
C ALA A 137 -7.81 -23.39 -10.04
N ILE A 138 -7.23 -24.13 -9.09
CA ILE A 138 -5.76 -24.28 -9.03
C ILE A 138 -5.23 -25.08 -10.22
N GLN A 139 -5.91 -26.15 -10.64
CA GLN A 139 -5.51 -26.92 -11.83
C GLN A 139 -5.54 -26.06 -13.10
N ASP A 140 -6.59 -25.25 -13.27
CA ASP A 140 -6.74 -24.35 -14.41
C ASP A 140 -5.64 -23.27 -14.40
N VAL A 141 -5.45 -22.58 -13.26
CA VAL A 141 -4.34 -21.65 -13.06
C VAL A 141 -3.00 -22.30 -13.40
N ALA A 142 -2.75 -23.53 -12.91
CA ALA A 142 -1.51 -24.23 -13.15
C ALA A 142 -1.29 -24.50 -14.65
N ALA A 143 -2.29 -25.08 -15.34
CA ALA A 143 -2.24 -25.34 -16.78
C ALA A 143 -2.05 -24.07 -17.62
N ARG A 144 -2.51 -22.93 -17.10
CA ARG A 144 -2.41 -21.62 -17.74
C ARG A 144 -1.11 -20.87 -17.42
N SER A 145 -0.30 -21.38 -16.50
CA SER A 145 0.85 -20.67 -15.92
C SER A 145 2.23 -21.08 -16.43
N ASP A 146 2.30 -22.08 -17.33
CA ASP A 146 3.52 -22.84 -17.70
C ASP A 146 4.74 -22.01 -18.11
N LYS A 147 4.59 -20.71 -18.43
CA LYS A 147 5.71 -19.84 -18.80
C LYS A 147 5.71 -18.48 -18.11
N GLY A 148 4.72 -18.14 -17.28
CA GLY A 148 4.54 -16.79 -16.72
C GLY A 148 4.80 -16.72 -15.23
N ALA A 149 3.75 -16.36 -14.50
CA ALA A 149 3.63 -16.38 -13.05
C ALA A 149 2.16 -16.65 -12.71
N VAL A 150 1.86 -16.97 -11.46
CA VAL A 150 0.49 -17.01 -10.93
C VAL A 150 0.30 -15.83 -10.00
N LEU A 151 -0.82 -15.11 -10.12
CA LEU A 151 -1.20 -14.10 -9.16
C LEU A 151 -2.32 -14.61 -8.25
N VAL A 152 -2.12 -14.50 -6.94
CA VAL A 152 -3.11 -14.88 -5.93
C VAL A 152 -3.53 -13.64 -5.15
N GLN A 153 -4.82 -13.33 -5.20
CA GLN A 153 -5.43 -12.21 -4.49
C GLN A 153 -5.87 -12.66 -3.10
N THR A 154 -5.15 -12.21 -2.07
CA THR A 154 -5.35 -12.64 -0.67
C THR A 154 -6.16 -11.64 0.18
N SER A 155 -6.51 -10.48 -0.39
CA SER A 155 -7.30 -9.47 0.33
C SER A 155 -8.30 -8.71 -0.54
N MET A 156 -9.59 -8.99 -0.38
CA MET A 156 -10.71 -8.10 -0.76
C MET A 156 -11.93 -8.38 0.13
N ARG A 157 -12.91 -7.45 0.11
CA ARG A 157 -14.14 -7.46 0.95
C ARG A 157 -14.87 -8.81 1.03
N TYR A 158 -14.72 -9.64 0.00
CA TYR A 158 -15.39 -10.94 -0.11
C TYR A 158 -14.42 -12.12 -0.28
N SER A 159 -13.13 -11.88 -0.52
CA SER A 159 -12.13 -12.95 -0.55
C SER A 159 -11.65 -13.20 0.88
N ARG A 160 -12.35 -14.08 1.59
CA ARG A 160 -11.78 -14.77 2.75
C ARG A 160 -10.81 -15.87 2.30
N GLN A 161 -10.04 -15.62 1.24
CA GLN A 161 -9.08 -16.57 0.71
C GLN A 161 -7.74 -16.32 1.40
N SER A 162 -7.36 -17.29 2.23
CA SER A 162 -6.13 -17.22 3.01
C SER A 162 -4.91 -17.45 2.13
N TYR A 163 -3.74 -17.07 2.63
CA TYR A 163 -2.44 -17.41 2.04
C TYR A 163 -2.25 -18.91 1.76
N GLU A 164 -3.11 -19.80 2.25
CA GLU A 164 -3.13 -21.23 1.91
C GLU A 164 -3.36 -21.48 0.42
N TRP A 165 -4.11 -20.62 -0.28
CA TRP A 165 -4.26 -20.69 -1.73
C TRP A 165 -2.92 -20.51 -2.45
N MET A 166 -2.05 -19.64 -1.93
CA MET A 166 -0.70 -19.49 -2.47
C MET A 166 0.13 -20.75 -2.27
N ARG A 167 0.02 -21.37 -1.08
CA ARG A 167 0.71 -22.64 -0.79
C ARG A 167 0.23 -23.75 -1.71
N ALA A 168 -1.07 -23.85 -1.92
CA ALA A 168 -1.68 -24.83 -2.81
C ALA A 168 -1.28 -24.59 -4.27
N ALA A 169 -1.33 -23.34 -4.76
CA ALA A 169 -0.85 -22.97 -6.08
C ALA A 169 0.64 -23.30 -6.27
N ARG A 170 1.47 -22.94 -5.29
CA ARG A 170 2.92 -23.22 -5.30
C ARG A 170 3.24 -24.70 -5.44
N SER A 171 2.40 -25.59 -4.90
CA SER A 171 2.58 -27.04 -5.02
C SER A 171 2.32 -27.59 -6.43
N ARG A 172 1.61 -26.83 -7.28
CA ARG A 172 1.18 -27.27 -8.62
C ARG A 172 1.89 -26.57 -9.78
N VAL A 173 2.67 -25.52 -9.51
CA VAL A 173 3.33 -24.73 -10.55
C VAL A 173 4.83 -24.65 -10.35
N GLU A 174 5.57 -24.51 -11.45
CA GLU A 174 7.03 -24.24 -11.45
C GLU A 174 7.37 -22.75 -11.60
N CYS A 175 6.39 -21.91 -11.98
CA CYS A 175 6.58 -20.48 -12.15
C CYS A 175 6.50 -19.71 -10.80
N PRO A 176 6.88 -18.42 -10.77
CA PRO A 176 6.74 -17.58 -9.58
C PRO A 176 5.26 -17.36 -9.19
N VAL A 177 5.00 -17.25 -7.88
CA VAL A 177 3.70 -16.90 -7.28
C VAL A 177 3.77 -15.47 -6.74
N ILE A 178 2.90 -14.61 -7.27
CA ILE A 178 2.71 -13.21 -6.89
C ILE A 178 1.60 -13.15 -5.85
N CYS A 179 1.91 -12.54 -4.70
CA CYS A 179 0.94 -12.22 -3.66
C CYS A 179 0.39 -10.80 -3.89
N GLN A 180 -0.90 -10.71 -4.23
CA GLN A 180 -1.62 -9.44 -4.26
C GLN A 180 -2.44 -9.31 -2.98
N ASP A 181 -1.94 -8.49 -2.07
CA ASP A 181 -2.55 -8.14 -0.80
C ASP A 181 -2.41 -6.62 -0.59
N ILE A 182 -3.08 -6.07 0.42
CA ILE A 182 -2.86 -4.71 0.90
C ILE A 182 -1.75 -4.76 1.94
N PHE A 183 -0.53 -4.40 1.55
CA PHE A 183 0.61 -4.34 2.46
C PHE A 183 0.67 -2.97 3.14
N VAL A 184 0.51 -2.96 4.46
CA VAL A 184 0.56 -1.77 5.33
C VAL A 184 1.66 -1.88 6.40
N TYR A 185 2.12 -3.10 6.70
CA TYR A 185 3.23 -3.34 7.63
C TYR A 185 4.24 -4.35 7.08
N PRO A 186 5.57 -4.16 7.31
CA PRO A 186 6.59 -5.09 6.85
C PRO A 186 6.47 -6.53 7.39
N TRP A 187 5.77 -6.71 8.51
CA TRP A 187 5.49 -8.03 9.08
C TRP A 187 4.77 -8.95 8.09
N GLN A 188 3.88 -8.39 7.25
CA GLN A 188 3.11 -9.15 6.26
C GLN A 188 4.02 -9.82 5.22
N PHE A 189 5.19 -9.26 4.90
CA PHE A 189 6.13 -9.91 3.99
C PHE A 189 6.68 -11.21 4.55
N TYR A 190 6.85 -11.32 5.87
CA TYR A 190 7.26 -12.57 6.51
C TYR A 190 6.12 -13.59 6.48
N GLU A 191 4.87 -13.15 6.65
CA GLU A 191 3.69 -14.00 6.49
C GLU A 191 3.58 -14.51 5.05
N ALA A 192 3.58 -13.62 4.06
CA ALA A 192 3.53 -13.97 2.63
C ALA A 192 4.68 -14.93 2.25
N ARG A 193 5.88 -14.67 2.74
CA ARG A 193 7.05 -15.53 2.49
C ARG A 193 6.92 -16.91 3.12
N TYR A 194 6.35 -17.01 4.32
CA TYR A 194 6.05 -18.29 4.98
C TYR A 194 5.11 -19.16 4.12
N TYR A 195 4.20 -18.52 3.40
CA TYR A 195 3.32 -19.17 2.42
C TYR A 195 3.88 -19.19 0.99
N HIS A 196 5.20 -19.08 0.85
CA HIS A 196 5.94 -19.24 -0.41
C HIS A 196 5.65 -18.19 -1.50
N ALA A 197 5.31 -16.96 -1.13
CA ALA A 197 5.31 -15.86 -2.09
C ALA A 197 6.71 -15.63 -2.67
N ASP A 198 6.78 -15.42 -3.98
CA ASP A 198 8.01 -15.03 -4.70
C ASP A 198 8.06 -13.53 -4.97
N ALA A 199 6.88 -12.90 -5.07
CA ALA A 199 6.71 -11.47 -5.27
C ALA A 199 5.50 -10.97 -4.48
N CYS A 200 5.49 -9.68 -4.16
CA CYS A 200 4.31 -9.03 -3.57
C CYS A 200 4.01 -7.72 -4.31
N VAL A 201 2.72 -7.40 -4.41
CA VAL A 201 2.25 -6.15 -4.99
C VAL A 201 2.22 -5.05 -3.93
N LEU A 202 2.88 -3.92 -4.20
CA LEU A 202 2.91 -2.73 -3.37
C LEU A 202 2.06 -1.64 -4.03
N ILE A 203 0.96 -1.25 -3.38
CA ILE A 203 0.07 -0.22 -3.92
C ILE A 203 0.69 1.15 -3.65
N PHE A 204 1.21 1.81 -4.70
CA PHE A 204 1.94 3.06 -4.56
C PHE A 204 1.09 4.16 -3.92
N LYS A 205 -0.20 4.22 -4.30
CA LYS A 205 -1.18 5.17 -3.77
C LYS A 205 -1.41 5.05 -2.25
N VAL A 206 -1.17 3.86 -1.68
CA VAL A 206 -1.30 3.61 -0.24
C VAL A 206 -0.01 3.96 0.50
N LEU A 207 1.15 3.62 -0.08
CA LEU A 207 2.44 3.71 0.61
C LEU A 207 3.18 5.03 0.37
N GLY A 208 2.99 5.66 -0.78
CA GLY A 208 3.84 6.73 -1.28
C GLY A 208 5.30 6.31 -1.49
N ALA A 209 6.14 7.25 -1.91
CA ALA A 209 7.51 6.97 -2.32
C ALA A 209 8.42 6.38 -1.25
N ARG A 210 8.40 6.97 -0.05
CA ARG A 210 9.31 6.57 1.04
C ARG A 210 9.03 5.14 1.49
N ASP A 211 7.77 4.84 1.77
CA ASP A 211 7.42 3.54 2.33
C ASP A 211 7.45 2.45 1.26
N THR A 212 7.14 2.77 -0.01
CA THR A 212 7.38 1.87 -1.15
C THR A 212 8.84 1.44 -1.24
N LEU A 213 9.80 2.37 -1.14
CA LEU A 213 11.22 2.02 -1.18
C LEU A 213 11.65 1.21 0.05
N TYR A 214 11.14 1.55 1.24
CA TYR A 214 11.41 0.80 2.46
C TYR A 214 10.87 -0.64 2.38
N PHE A 215 9.66 -0.81 1.86
CA PHE A 215 9.01 -2.11 1.70
C PHE A 215 9.72 -2.93 0.63
N ALA A 216 10.10 -2.33 -0.50
CA ALA A 216 10.89 -3.00 -1.53
C ALA A 216 12.23 -3.53 -0.98
N LYS A 217 12.90 -2.78 -0.10
CA LYS A 217 14.12 -3.25 0.58
C LYS A 217 13.84 -4.41 1.53
N ALA A 218 12.78 -4.33 2.32
CA ALA A 218 12.37 -5.40 3.23
C ALA A 218 12.04 -6.70 2.48
N MET A 219 11.33 -6.61 1.35
CA MET A 219 11.02 -7.73 0.47
C MET A 219 12.29 -8.34 -0.15
N SER A 220 13.20 -7.48 -0.63
CA SER A 220 14.47 -7.93 -1.23
C SER A 220 15.34 -8.67 -0.22
N ALA A 221 15.33 -8.26 1.05
CA ALA A 221 16.00 -8.98 2.13
C ALA A 221 15.42 -10.38 2.39
N LEU A 222 14.16 -10.62 2.00
CA LEU A 222 13.50 -11.94 2.03
C LEU A 222 13.63 -12.71 0.71
N GLY A 223 14.35 -12.15 -0.26
CA GLY A 223 14.52 -12.69 -1.61
C GLY A 223 13.31 -12.53 -2.52
N MET A 224 12.28 -11.79 -2.10
CA MET A 224 11.06 -11.57 -2.89
C MET A 224 11.19 -10.37 -3.81
N ALA A 225 10.53 -10.43 -4.97
CA ALA A 225 10.51 -9.33 -5.93
C ALA A 225 9.38 -8.33 -5.63
N PRO A 226 9.67 -7.03 -5.49
CA PRO A 226 8.63 -6.01 -5.40
C PRO A 226 8.00 -5.74 -6.77
N ILE A 227 6.67 -5.68 -6.80
CA ILE A 227 5.87 -5.22 -7.93
C ILE A 227 5.11 -3.99 -7.47
N VAL A 228 5.35 -2.83 -8.05
CA VAL A 228 4.69 -1.58 -7.62
C VAL A 228 3.47 -1.32 -8.50
N GLU A 229 2.29 -1.31 -7.89
CA GLU A 229 1.02 -1.00 -8.54
C GLU A 229 0.82 0.51 -8.66
N VAL A 230 0.55 0.97 -9.88
CA VAL A 230 0.36 2.37 -10.26
C VAL A 230 -0.90 2.53 -11.11
N HIS A 231 -1.51 3.72 -11.04
CA HIS A 231 -2.83 4.01 -11.63
C HIS A 231 -2.82 5.16 -12.62
N ASP A 232 -1.81 6.04 -12.54
CA ASP A 232 -1.71 7.22 -13.38
C ASP A 232 -0.27 7.52 -13.79
N ALA A 233 -0.15 8.53 -14.66
CA ALA A 233 1.08 9.00 -15.24
C ALA A 233 2.09 9.51 -14.19
N SER A 234 1.60 10.17 -13.13
CA SER A 234 2.44 10.74 -12.07
C SER A 234 3.06 9.63 -11.23
N GLU A 235 2.23 8.67 -10.79
CA GLU A 235 2.69 7.50 -10.02
C GLU A 235 3.74 6.71 -10.81
N MET A 236 3.51 6.47 -12.10
CA MET A 236 4.49 5.80 -12.97
C MET A 236 5.82 6.54 -13.06
N ASP A 237 5.79 7.87 -13.26
CA ASP A 237 7.01 8.66 -13.40
C ASP A 237 7.83 8.66 -12.11
N GLU A 238 7.15 8.72 -10.97
CA GLU A 238 7.77 8.67 -9.65
C GLU A 238 8.35 7.29 -9.35
N VAL A 239 7.63 6.21 -9.66
CA VAL A 239 8.14 4.84 -9.50
C VAL A 239 9.35 4.61 -10.41
N MET A 240 9.31 5.03 -11.68
CA MET A 240 10.47 4.96 -12.57
C MET A 240 11.66 5.75 -12.02
N TRP A 241 11.42 6.89 -11.38
CA TRP A 241 12.46 7.70 -10.74
C TRP A 241 13.01 7.05 -9.47
N LEU A 242 12.16 6.43 -8.66
CA LEU A 242 12.55 5.75 -7.41
C LEU A 242 13.45 4.56 -7.70
N PHE A 243 13.12 3.79 -8.73
CA PHE A 243 13.81 2.54 -9.08
C PHE A 243 14.81 2.68 -10.24
N ARG A 244 15.16 3.91 -10.64
CA ARG A 244 16.22 4.15 -11.62
C ARG A 244 17.56 3.63 -11.08
N GLY A 245 18.27 2.87 -11.91
CA GLY A 245 19.54 2.24 -11.58
C GLY A 245 20.73 3.19 -11.63
N ASP A 246 20.61 4.40 -11.07
CA ASP A 246 21.73 5.35 -11.05
C ASP A 246 22.87 4.75 -10.21
N ALA A 247 24.06 4.71 -10.81
CA ALA A 247 25.26 4.11 -10.24
C ALA A 247 25.65 4.80 -8.92
N GLY A 248 25.30 4.19 -7.79
CA GLY A 248 25.77 4.61 -6.47
C GLY A 248 24.79 4.40 -5.31
N ALA A 249 23.49 4.24 -5.58
CA ALA A 249 22.52 3.92 -4.54
C ALA A 249 22.19 2.42 -4.57
N ASP A 250 22.41 1.71 -3.47
CA ASP A 250 21.92 0.34 -3.27
C ASP A 250 20.39 0.35 -3.19
N ARG A 251 19.75 0.31 -4.36
CA ARG A 251 18.30 0.28 -4.52
C ARG A 251 17.90 -1.08 -5.11
N PRO A 252 16.90 -1.74 -4.51
CA PRO A 252 16.39 -2.98 -5.07
C PRO A 252 15.75 -2.71 -6.44
N GLY A 253 15.80 -3.68 -7.35
CA GLY A 253 14.99 -3.62 -8.57
C GLY A 253 13.51 -3.85 -8.23
N ALA A 254 12.61 -3.29 -9.04
CA ALA A 254 11.18 -3.55 -8.94
C ALA A 254 10.57 -3.75 -10.33
N HIS A 255 9.49 -4.52 -10.39
CA HIS A 255 8.59 -4.55 -11.53
C HIS A 255 7.44 -3.56 -11.29
N MET A 256 6.68 -3.25 -12.34
CA MET A 256 5.57 -2.31 -12.25
C MET A 256 4.29 -2.97 -12.73
N LEU A 257 3.20 -2.80 -12.00
CA LEU A 257 1.86 -3.23 -12.38
C LEU A 257 1.01 -2.00 -12.68
N LEU A 258 0.50 -1.90 -13.91
CA LEU A 258 -0.52 -0.93 -14.26
C LEU A 258 -1.89 -1.57 -14.05
N ALA A 259 -2.57 -1.17 -12.97
CA ALA A 259 -3.93 -1.62 -12.64
C ALA A 259 -4.83 -0.40 -12.45
N ARG A 260 -5.32 0.17 -13.55
CA ARG A 260 -6.20 1.33 -13.48
C ARG A 260 -7.56 0.94 -12.93
N ARG A 261 -7.73 1.09 -11.61
CA ARG A 261 -8.96 0.76 -10.90
C ARG A 261 -9.85 1.97 -10.68
N ALA A 262 -11.16 1.82 -10.88
CA ALA A 262 -12.11 2.86 -10.51
C ALA A 262 -12.22 2.95 -8.97
N MET A 263 -12.25 4.17 -8.43
CA MET A 263 -12.15 4.39 -6.98
C MET A 263 -13.36 3.89 -6.16
N HIS A 264 -14.50 3.66 -6.81
CA HIS A 264 -15.76 3.30 -6.14
C HIS A 264 -15.94 1.79 -5.97
N ASP A 265 -15.51 0.99 -6.96
CA ASP A 265 -15.70 -0.46 -7.01
C ASP A 265 -14.41 -1.26 -7.26
N LEU A 266 -13.28 -0.57 -7.49
CA LEU A 266 -11.98 -1.14 -7.84
C LEU A 266 -11.94 -1.94 -9.15
N SER A 267 -12.93 -1.73 -10.03
CA SER A 267 -12.98 -2.34 -11.36
C SER A 267 -11.84 -1.83 -12.24
N VAL A 268 -11.20 -2.74 -12.99
CA VAL A 268 -10.09 -2.41 -13.88
C VAL A 268 -10.62 -1.79 -15.18
N CYS A 269 -10.02 -0.68 -15.61
CA CYS A 269 -10.38 0.06 -16.80
C CYS A 269 -9.16 0.29 -17.71
N LEU A 270 -9.28 -0.04 -19.00
CA LEU A 270 -8.19 0.14 -19.97
C LEU A 270 -8.19 1.51 -20.64
N ASP A 271 -9.15 2.37 -20.33
CA ASP A 271 -9.28 3.68 -20.96
C ASP A 271 -8.01 4.51 -20.72
N GLY A 272 -7.49 5.11 -21.79
CA GLY A 272 -6.32 5.98 -21.73
C GLY A 272 -5.00 5.28 -21.41
N VAL A 273 -4.95 3.94 -21.33
CA VAL A 273 -3.70 3.18 -21.14
C VAL A 273 -2.69 3.50 -22.24
N GLU A 274 -3.13 3.60 -23.49
CA GLU A 274 -2.25 3.95 -24.62
C GLU A 274 -1.64 5.35 -24.45
N THR A 275 -2.45 6.35 -24.10
CA THR A 275 -2.00 7.73 -23.85
C THR A 275 -1.02 7.82 -22.70
N LEU A 276 -1.19 6.96 -21.69
CA LEU A 276 -0.35 6.90 -20.50
C LEU A 276 0.98 6.18 -20.79
N LEU A 277 0.97 5.11 -21.59
CA LEU A 277 2.16 4.31 -21.91
C LEU A 277 3.00 4.88 -23.06
N ALA A 278 2.39 5.38 -24.12
CA ALA A 278 3.09 5.77 -25.34
C ALA A 278 4.27 6.74 -25.09
N PRO A 279 4.14 7.81 -24.27
CA PRO A 279 5.24 8.73 -23.96
C PRO A 279 6.36 8.11 -23.10
N ARG A 280 6.11 6.96 -22.47
CA ARG A 280 6.99 6.32 -21.48
C ARG A 280 7.69 5.07 -22.01
N THR A 281 7.26 4.54 -23.16
CA THR A 281 7.79 3.30 -23.77
C THR A 281 9.32 3.26 -23.78
N GLY A 282 9.99 4.29 -24.32
CA GLY A 282 11.46 4.31 -24.40
C GLY A 282 12.16 4.35 -23.03
N ARG A 283 11.56 5.03 -22.04
CA ARG A 283 12.07 5.02 -20.66
C ARG A 283 11.94 3.64 -20.03
N LEU A 284 10.78 2.99 -20.18
CA LEU A 284 10.55 1.64 -19.68
C LEU A 284 11.53 0.63 -20.29
N GLU A 285 11.80 0.72 -21.58
CA GLU A 285 12.78 -0.15 -22.25
C GLU A 285 14.22 0.06 -21.76
N SER A 286 14.59 1.28 -21.40
CA SER A 286 15.92 1.55 -20.83
C SER A 286 16.08 1.06 -19.38
N THR A 287 14.98 0.76 -18.69
CA THR A 287 14.99 0.18 -17.35
C THR A 287 14.98 -1.35 -17.41
N ARG A 288 15.46 -2.02 -16.35
CA ARG A 288 15.28 -3.47 -16.18
C ARG A 288 13.88 -3.84 -15.65
N THR A 289 12.99 -2.85 -15.51
CA THR A 289 11.64 -2.99 -14.99
C THR A 289 10.76 -3.69 -16.02
N GLN A 290 10.07 -4.75 -15.60
CA GLN A 290 9.03 -5.37 -16.43
C GLN A 290 7.70 -4.71 -16.10
N LEU A 291 6.94 -4.33 -17.14
CA LEU A 291 5.61 -3.77 -17.01
C LEU A 291 4.56 -4.87 -17.13
N LEU A 292 3.75 -5.04 -16.10
CA LEU A 292 2.57 -5.89 -16.08
C LEU A 292 1.34 -5.00 -16.29
N LEU A 293 0.35 -5.48 -17.03
CA LEU A 293 -0.94 -4.80 -17.21
C LEU A 293 -2.07 -5.72 -16.75
N GLU A 294 -2.91 -5.26 -15.84
CA GLU A 294 -4.12 -5.99 -15.45
C GLU A 294 -5.25 -5.73 -16.45
N LEU A 295 -5.92 -6.81 -16.87
CA LEU A 295 -7.10 -6.73 -17.73
C LEU A 295 -8.38 -6.69 -16.89
N PRO A 296 -9.46 -6.08 -17.39
CA PRO A 296 -10.79 -6.16 -16.80
C PRO A 296 -11.24 -7.61 -16.63
N ALA A 297 -12.03 -7.85 -15.57
CA ALA A 297 -12.55 -9.19 -15.28
C ALA A 297 -13.31 -9.78 -16.49
N GLY A 298 -13.04 -11.05 -16.78
CA GLY A 298 -13.61 -11.76 -17.95
C GLY A 298 -13.09 -11.31 -19.33
N MET A 299 -12.24 -10.28 -19.43
CA MET A 299 -11.66 -9.86 -20.70
C MET A 299 -10.52 -10.79 -21.12
N ARG A 300 -10.56 -11.26 -22.37
CA ARG A 300 -9.45 -11.99 -23.01
C ARG A 300 -8.77 -11.10 -24.04
N ALA A 301 -7.44 -10.96 -23.93
CA ALA A 301 -6.67 -10.24 -24.93
C ALA A 301 -6.47 -11.09 -26.20
N ASP A 302 -6.99 -10.61 -27.33
CA ASP A 302 -6.74 -11.20 -28.64
C ASP A 302 -5.31 -10.90 -29.14
N ALA A 303 -4.92 -11.49 -30.28
CA ALA A 303 -3.58 -11.30 -30.85
C ALA A 303 -3.25 -9.83 -31.21
N ARG A 304 -4.25 -9.06 -31.64
CA ARG A 304 -4.07 -7.65 -32.02
C ARG A 304 -3.80 -6.80 -30.78
N MET A 305 -4.58 -7.01 -29.72
CA MET A 305 -4.43 -6.34 -28.44
C MET A 305 -3.09 -6.68 -27.79
N ARG A 306 -2.69 -7.95 -27.78
CA ARG A 306 -1.36 -8.36 -27.28
C ARG A 306 -0.23 -7.68 -28.04
N ARG A 307 -0.34 -7.60 -29.37
CA ARG A 307 0.64 -6.91 -30.21
C ARG A 307 0.73 -5.41 -29.88
N ALA A 308 -0.42 -4.75 -29.72
CA ALA A 308 -0.48 -3.33 -29.37
C ALA A 308 0.17 -3.06 -27.99
N PHE A 309 -0.21 -3.81 -26.95
CA PHE A 309 0.38 -3.65 -25.62
C PHE A 309 1.88 -3.98 -25.59
N ARG A 310 2.32 -4.98 -26.35
CA ARG A 310 3.75 -5.27 -26.50
C ARG A 310 4.52 -4.10 -27.11
N GLN A 311 3.95 -3.43 -28.12
CA GLN A 311 4.57 -2.24 -28.73
C GLN A 311 4.66 -1.05 -27.76
N LEU A 312 3.79 -1.03 -26.74
CA LEU A 312 3.81 -0.06 -25.64
C LEU A 312 4.72 -0.49 -24.48
N GLY A 313 5.51 -1.54 -24.63
CA GLY A 313 6.46 -2.02 -23.63
C GLY A 313 5.84 -2.91 -22.54
N VAL A 314 4.57 -3.31 -22.65
CA VAL A 314 3.94 -4.26 -21.73
C VAL A 314 4.61 -5.63 -21.89
N THR A 315 5.08 -6.16 -20.77
CA THR A 315 5.79 -7.43 -20.70
C THR A 315 4.86 -8.61 -20.47
N ALA A 316 3.83 -8.45 -19.62
CA ALA A 316 2.88 -9.51 -19.30
C ALA A 316 1.49 -8.94 -19.01
N LEU A 317 0.47 -9.77 -19.21
CA LEU A 317 -0.93 -9.44 -18.93
C LEU A 317 -1.41 -10.27 -17.74
N ILE A 318 -2.08 -9.64 -16.79
CA ILE A 318 -2.78 -10.31 -15.70
C ILE A 318 -4.25 -10.42 -16.08
N ALA A 319 -4.80 -11.63 -16.02
CA ALA A 319 -6.17 -11.91 -16.41
C ALA A 319 -6.76 -13.04 -15.55
N ASP A 320 -8.08 -13.12 -15.47
CA ASP A 320 -8.74 -14.18 -14.71
C ASP A 320 -8.44 -15.58 -15.26
N ALA A 321 -8.35 -16.53 -14.32
CA ALA A 321 -8.40 -17.96 -14.58
C ALA A 321 -9.81 -18.40 -15.07
#